data_AF-P18591-F1
#
_entry.id   AF-P18591-F1
#
_cell.length_a   1.000
_cell.length_b   1.000
_cell.length_c   1.000
_cell.angle_alpha   90.00
_cell.angle_beta   90.00
_cell.angle_gamma   90.00
#
_symmetry.space_group_name_H-M   'P 1'
#
loop_
_entity.id
_entity.type
_entity.pdbx_description
1 polymer ?
#
loop_
_entity_poly.entity_id
_entity_poly.type
_entity_poly.pdbx_seq_one_letter_code
_entity_poly.pdbx_strand_id
1 'polypeptide(L)'
;MSQGSRPTSSDIAVNQRECVKVEGFKVVSTRLRSAEYESFSHQARLLGLSDSMAIRVAVRRIGGFLEIDAETRHRMEAILQSIGTLSSNIAALLSAYAENPTMDLEALRAERIAFGKSFADLDGLLRSILSVSRRRIDGCSLLKDAL
;
A
#
# COMPACT_ATOMS: atom_id res chain seq x y z
N MET A 1 -60.27 15.28 -32.94
CA MET A 1 -58.86 15.10 -33.35
C MET A 1 -58.15 14.32 -32.25
N SER A 2 -57.63 13.15 -32.59
CA SER A 2 -57.19 12.11 -31.67
C SER A 2 -55.98 12.53 -30.84
N GLN A 3 -56.12 12.47 -29.52
CA GLN A 3 -54.99 12.40 -28.60
C GLN A 3 -54.61 10.93 -28.42
N GLY A 4 -53.31 10.65 -28.45
CA GLY A 4 -52.77 9.39 -27.95
C GLY A 4 -51.89 8.66 -28.95
N SER A 5 -50.58 8.91 -28.86
CA SER A 5 -49.55 7.85 -28.82
C SER A 5 -48.15 8.46 -28.66
N ARG A 6 -47.73 8.58 -27.40
CA ARG A 6 -46.34 8.31 -26.96
C ARG A 6 -46.43 6.95 -26.24
N PRO A 7 -45.42 6.06 -26.23
CA PRO A 7 -44.01 6.30 -26.54
C PRO A 7 -43.37 5.26 -27.48
N THR A 8 -42.32 5.64 -28.21
CA THR A 8 -41.38 4.69 -28.79
C THR A 8 -40.20 4.52 -27.85
N SER A 9 -40.01 3.28 -27.38
CA SER A 9 -38.83 2.78 -26.68
C SER A 9 -37.55 3.17 -27.42
N SER A 10 -36.97 4.31 -27.08
CA SER A 10 -35.54 4.33 -26.82
C SER A 10 -35.39 3.93 -25.36
N ASP A 11 -35.64 2.66 -25.08
CA ASP A 11 -35.09 2.01 -23.90
C ASP A 11 -33.60 2.22 -24.01
N ILE A 12 -33.19 3.26 -23.30
CA ILE A 12 -31.82 3.63 -23.00
C ILE A 12 -31.17 2.30 -22.72
N ALA A 13 -30.36 1.83 -23.68
CA ALA A 13 -29.60 0.63 -23.58
C ALA A 13 -28.87 0.76 -22.26
N VAL A 14 -29.43 0.12 -21.22
CA VAL A 14 -28.83 0.01 -19.92
C VAL A 14 -27.53 -0.63 -20.27
N ASN A 15 -26.49 0.18 -20.19
CA ASN A 15 -25.15 -0.14 -20.56
C ASN A 15 -24.78 -1.24 -19.57
N GLN A 16 -25.16 -2.47 -19.91
CA GLN A 16 -24.65 -3.70 -19.36
C GLN A 16 -23.21 -3.69 -19.84
N ARG A 17 -22.42 -2.82 -19.22
CA ARG A 17 -21.01 -3.06 -19.04
C ARG A 17 -21.02 -4.43 -18.42
N GLU A 18 -20.73 -5.43 -19.26
CA GLU A 18 -20.38 -6.76 -18.83
C GLU A 18 -19.51 -6.53 -17.62
N CYS A 19 -20.05 -6.87 -16.46
CA CYS A 19 -19.27 -6.93 -15.26
C CYS A 19 -18.29 -8.05 -15.57
N VAL A 20 -17.15 -7.69 -16.17
CA VAL A 20 -16.03 -8.60 -16.35
C VAL A 20 -15.84 -9.14 -14.96
N LYS A 21 -16.24 -10.39 -14.76
CA LYS A 21 -16.02 -11.09 -13.52
C LYS A 21 -14.52 -11.26 -13.47
N VAL A 22 -13.84 -10.26 -12.92
CA VAL A 22 -12.45 -10.41 -12.54
C VAL A 22 -12.52 -11.40 -11.38
N GLU A 23 -12.20 -12.65 -11.68
CA GLU A 23 -12.25 -13.72 -10.69
C GLU A 23 -11.53 -13.28 -9.41
N GLY A 24 -12.17 -13.52 -8.25
CA GLY A 24 -11.64 -13.13 -6.94
C GLY A 24 -12.02 -11.72 -6.45
N PHE A 25 -12.65 -10.86 -7.27
CA PHE A 25 -13.09 -9.53 -6.83
C PHE A 25 -14.59 -9.47 -6.52
N LYS A 26 -14.95 -8.77 -5.44
CA LYS A 26 -16.33 -8.39 -5.11
C LYS A 26 -16.49 -6.89 -5.23
N VAL A 27 -17.65 -6.44 -5.72
CA VAL A 27 -17.99 -5.02 -5.81
C VAL A 27 -18.72 -4.60 -4.53
N VAL A 28 -18.22 -3.55 -3.89
CA VAL A 28 -18.89 -2.85 -2.79
C VAL A 28 -19.30 -1.48 -3.32
N SER A 29 -20.59 -1.13 -3.20
CA SER A 29 -21.12 0.14 -3.69
C SER A 29 -22.05 0.78 -2.66
N THR A 30 -22.14 2.11 -2.70
CA THR A 30 -23.08 2.91 -1.90
C THR A 30 -23.64 4.04 -2.75
N ARG A 31 -24.84 4.52 -2.42
CA ARG A 31 -25.44 5.69 -3.06
C ARG A 31 -25.08 6.93 -2.25
N LEU A 32 -24.56 7.94 -2.93
CA LEU A 32 -24.26 9.25 -2.38
C LEU A 32 -25.22 10.29 -2.95
N ARG A 33 -25.54 11.31 -2.16
CA ARG A 33 -26.17 12.55 -2.65
C ARG A 33 -25.17 13.27 -3.56
N SER A 34 -25.66 14.09 -4.49
CA SER A 34 -24.79 14.82 -5.42
C SER A 34 -23.72 15.64 -4.70
N ALA A 35 -24.08 16.36 -3.64
CA ALA A 35 -23.13 17.14 -2.85
C ALA A 35 -22.07 16.30 -2.12
N GLU A 36 -22.44 15.09 -1.65
CA GLU A 36 -21.52 14.15 -1.02
C GLU A 36 -20.52 13.59 -2.04
N TYR A 37 -21.02 13.22 -3.23
CA TYR A 37 -20.18 12.74 -4.33
C TYR A 37 -19.21 13.82 -4.82
N GLU A 38 -19.68 15.05 -5.04
CA GLU A 38 -18.84 16.17 -5.48
C GLU A 38 -17.73 16.46 -4.47
N SER A 39 -18.07 16.49 -3.18
CA SER A 39 -17.09 16.68 -2.11
C SER A 39 -16.06 15.55 -2.09
N PHE A 40 -16.51 14.29 -2.17
CA PHE A 40 -15.63 13.14 -2.21
C PHE A 40 -14.70 13.13 -3.43
N SER A 41 -15.26 13.32 -4.63
CA SER A 41 -14.48 13.29 -5.88
C SER A 41 -13.47 14.44 -5.94
N HIS A 42 -13.83 15.63 -5.45
CA HIS A 42 -12.89 16.75 -5.33
C HIS A 42 -11.70 16.39 -4.43
N GLN A 43 -11.94 15.83 -3.24
CA GLN A 43 -10.86 15.42 -2.33
C GLN A 43 -9.98 14.32 -2.93
N ALA A 44 -10.57 13.33 -3.63
CA ALA A 44 -9.82 12.29 -4.31
C ALA A 44 -8.89 12.87 -5.40
N ARG A 45 -9.41 13.79 -6.22
CA ARG A 45 -8.66 14.43 -7.32
C ARG A 45 -7.54 15.34 -6.83
N LEU A 46 -7.72 16.06 -5.71
CA LEU A 46 -6.64 16.83 -5.09
C LEU A 46 -5.42 15.96 -4.75
N LEU A 47 -5.65 14.68 -4.45
CA LEU A 47 -4.61 13.69 -4.17
C LEU A 47 -4.18 12.89 -5.41
N GLY A 48 -4.65 13.27 -6.61
CA GLY A 48 -4.35 12.57 -7.86
C GLY A 48 -4.99 11.18 -7.97
N LEU A 49 -6.03 10.89 -7.18
CA LEU A 49 -6.71 9.59 -7.17
C LEU A 49 -8.03 9.65 -7.95
N SER A 50 -8.36 8.54 -8.61
CA SER A 50 -9.73 8.29 -9.09
C SER A 50 -10.65 7.93 -7.93
N ASP A 51 -11.95 8.17 -8.09
CA ASP A 51 -12.99 7.81 -7.10
C ASP A 51 -12.87 6.33 -6.67
N SER A 52 -12.72 5.42 -7.64
CA SER A 52 -12.54 3.98 -7.38
C SER A 52 -11.27 3.66 -6.58
N MET A 53 -10.18 4.38 -6.84
CA MET A 53 -8.92 4.19 -6.10
C MET A 53 -9.06 4.73 -4.67
N ALA A 54 -9.69 5.89 -4.50
CA ALA A 54 -9.96 6.46 -3.18
C ALA A 54 -10.88 5.55 -2.34
N ILE A 55 -11.95 4.99 -2.93
CA ILE A 55 -12.80 3.98 -2.26
C ILE A 55 -11.98 2.74 -1.90
N ARG A 56 -11.15 2.24 -2.82
CA ARG A 56 -10.32 1.06 -2.57
C ARG A 56 -9.38 1.29 -1.39
N VAL A 57 -8.72 2.44 -1.31
CA VAL A 57 -7.88 2.84 -0.17
C VAL A 57 -8.72 2.88 1.12
N ALA A 58 -9.88 3.53 1.11
CA ALA A 58 -10.75 3.64 2.27
C ALA A 58 -11.23 2.27 2.79
N VAL A 59 -11.76 1.43 1.91
CA VAL A 59 -12.25 0.07 2.26
C VAL A 59 -11.11 -0.79 2.78
N ARG A 60 -9.92 -0.73 2.15
CA ARG A 60 -8.76 -1.49 2.61
C ARG A 60 -8.29 -1.01 3.98
N ARG A 61 -8.29 0.30 4.24
CA ARG A 61 -7.97 0.86 5.56
C ARG A 61 -8.96 0.40 6.63
N ILE A 62 -10.27 0.48 6.35
CA ILE A 62 -11.33 0.01 7.25
C ILE A 62 -11.22 -1.49 7.52
N GLY A 63 -11.03 -2.29 6.48
CA GLY A 63 -10.89 -3.74 6.59
C GLY A 63 -9.56 -4.18 7.20
N GLY A 64 -8.71 -3.23 7.62
CA GLY A 64 -7.41 -3.54 8.18
C GLY A 64 -6.57 -4.33 7.17
N PHE A 65 -6.32 -3.79 5.98
CA PHE A 65 -5.27 -4.24 5.06
C PHE A 65 -4.08 -3.28 5.14
N LEU A 66 -2.86 -3.82 5.00
CA LEU A 66 -1.64 -3.02 5.02
C LEU A 66 -1.45 -2.38 3.65
N GLU A 67 -1.26 -1.06 3.62
CA GLU A 67 -0.82 -0.35 2.42
C GLU A 67 0.53 0.29 2.74
N ILE A 68 1.56 -0.28 2.14
CA ILE A 68 2.88 0.33 2.09
C ILE A 68 2.87 1.19 0.84
N ASP A 69 3.03 2.49 1.01
CA ASP A 69 3.20 3.41 -0.11
C ASP A 69 4.46 3.07 -0.91
N ALA A 70 4.56 3.61 -2.13
CA ALA A 70 5.69 3.31 -3.00
C ALA A 70 7.01 3.71 -2.34
N GLU A 71 7.10 4.87 -1.70
CA GLU A 71 8.33 5.35 -1.08
C GLU A 71 8.80 4.42 0.05
N THR A 72 7.89 4.02 0.95
CA THR A 72 8.19 3.07 2.03
C THR A 72 8.65 1.72 1.47
N ARG A 73 8.06 1.24 0.36
CA ARG A 73 8.49 0.00 -0.31
C ARG A 73 9.90 0.14 -0.87
N HIS A 74 10.18 1.20 -1.61
CA HIS A 74 11.53 1.43 -2.18
C HIS A 74 12.59 1.56 -1.08
N ARG A 75 12.26 2.24 0.03
CA ARG A 75 13.15 2.32 1.20
C ARG A 75 13.43 0.93 1.79
N MET A 76 12.41 0.08 1.93
CA MET A 76 12.58 -1.28 2.43
C MET A 76 13.45 -2.13 1.48
N GLU A 77 13.22 -2.05 0.17
CA GLU A 77 14.03 -2.74 -0.85
C GLU A 77 15.50 -2.29 -0.79
N ALA A 78 15.76 -0.99 -0.69
CA ALA A 78 17.11 -0.45 -0.58
C ALA A 78 17.85 -0.93 0.67
N ILE A 79 17.16 -0.98 1.82
CA ILE A 79 17.74 -1.50 3.07
C ILE A 79 18.07 -2.99 2.94
N LEU A 80 17.16 -3.80 2.38
CA LEU A 80 17.38 -5.23 2.17
C LEU A 80 18.55 -5.49 1.22
N GLN A 81 18.67 -4.70 0.15
CA GLN A 81 19.82 -4.76 -0.75
C GLN A 81 21.13 -4.44 0.00
N SER A 82 21.14 -3.38 0.80
CA SER A 82 22.30 -3.02 1.64
C SER A 82 22.70 -4.15 2.59
N ILE A 83 21.74 -4.73 3.32
CA ILE A 83 21.97 -5.88 4.21
C ILE A 83 22.59 -7.05 3.46
N GLY A 84 22.09 -7.37 2.26
CA GLY A 84 22.61 -8.46 1.42
C GLY A 84 24.06 -8.23 0.98
N THR A 85 24.38 -7.01 0.53
CA THR A 85 25.77 -6.63 0.17
C THR A 85 26.70 -6.71 1.37
N LEU A 86 26.32 -6.10 2.50
CA LEU A 86 27.13 -6.09 3.72
C LEU A 86 27.35 -7.50 4.27
N SER A 87 26.32 -8.36 4.25
CA SER A 87 26.46 -9.76 4.64
C SER A 87 27.44 -10.52 3.76
N SER A 88 27.44 -10.25 2.45
CA SER A 88 28.36 -10.88 1.49
C SER A 88 29.81 -10.41 1.73
N ASN A 89 30.00 -9.12 1.99
CA ASN A 89 31.31 -8.55 2.33
C ASN A 89 31.87 -9.15 3.62
N ILE A 90 31.06 -9.24 4.68
CA ILE A 90 31.44 -9.86 5.95
C ILE A 90 31.88 -11.30 5.73
N ALA A 91 31.13 -12.08 4.95
CA ALA A 91 31.49 -13.46 4.64
C ALA A 91 32.82 -13.56 3.89
N ALA A 92 33.05 -12.71 2.89
CA ALA A 92 34.31 -12.67 2.13
C ALA A 92 35.51 -12.31 3.03
N LEU A 93 35.36 -11.33 3.92
CA LEU A 93 36.40 -10.94 4.87
C LEU A 93 36.70 -12.03 5.90
N LEU A 94 35.68 -12.74 6.39
CA LEU A 94 35.86 -13.87 7.28
C LEU A 94 36.59 -15.05 6.60
N SER A 95 36.26 -15.33 5.33
CA SER A 95 36.99 -16.33 4.54
C SER A 95 38.46 -15.96 4.34
N ALA A 96 38.73 -14.70 3.95
CA ALA A 96 40.10 -14.21 3.81
C ALA A 96 40.89 -14.24 5.13
N TYR A 97 40.22 -13.96 6.25
CA TYR A 97 40.83 -14.07 7.58
C TYR A 97 41.15 -15.53 7.96
N ALA A 98 40.31 -16.49 7.58
CA ALA A 98 40.57 -17.90 7.81
C ALA A 98 41.82 -18.40 7.04
N GLU A 99 42.06 -17.84 5.84
CA GLU A 99 43.25 -18.10 5.04
C GLU A 99 44.50 -17.36 5.57
N ASN A 100 44.32 -16.17 6.13
CA ASN A 100 45.40 -15.38 6.73
C ASN A 100 44.99 -14.71 8.06
N PRO A 101 45.18 -15.38 9.21
CA PRO A 101 44.78 -14.86 10.52
C PRO A 101 45.56 -13.64 11.00
N THR A 102 46.60 -13.22 10.28
CA THR A 102 47.38 -12.00 10.58
C THR A 102 46.78 -10.75 9.92
N MET A 103 45.73 -10.91 9.12
CA MET A 103 45.03 -9.80 8.47
C MET A 103 44.36 -8.88 9.51
N ASP A 104 44.48 -7.57 9.28
CA ASP A 104 43.78 -6.56 10.07
C ASP A 104 42.25 -6.68 9.90
N LEU A 105 41.54 -6.67 11.03
CA LEU A 105 40.09 -6.83 11.11
C LEU A 105 39.33 -5.50 11.11
N GLU A 106 39.99 -4.35 10.93
CA GLU A 106 39.30 -3.05 10.84
C GLU A 106 38.23 -3.03 9.72
N ALA A 107 38.53 -3.61 8.55
CA ALA A 107 37.55 -3.73 7.47
C ALA A 107 36.33 -4.57 7.89
N LEU A 108 36.54 -5.69 8.56
CA LEU A 108 35.46 -6.54 9.07
C LEU A 108 34.61 -5.80 10.11
N ARG A 109 35.25 -5.04 11.00
CA ARG A 109 34.55 -4.23 12.00
C ARG A 109 33.69 -3.16 11.34
N ALA A 110 34.22 -2.46 10.33
CA ALA A 110 33.49 -1.44 9.58
C ALA A 110 32.23 -2.03 8.91
N GLU A 111 32.36 -3.17 8.22
CA GLU A 111 31.23 -3.86 7.59
C GLU A 111 30.19 -4.33 8.62
N ARG A 112 30.63 -4.83 9.78
CA ARG A 112 29.73 -5.26 10.87
C ARG A 112 28.94 -4.08 11.47
N ILE A 113 29.59 -2.93 11.64
CA ILE A 113 28.93 -1.69 12.12
C ILE A 113 27.89 -1.24 11.09
N ALA A 114 28.26 -1.21 9.80
CA ALA A 114 27.34 -0.86 8.73
C ALA A 114 26.14 -1.82 8.67
N PHE A 115 26.36 -3.12 8.81
CA PHE A 115 25.29 -4.12 8.87
C PHE A 115 24.33 -3.86 10.02
N GLY A 116 24.87 -3.60 11.22
CA GLY A 116 24.07 -3.26 12.39
C GLY A 116 23.21 -2.02 12.18
N LYS A 117 23.73 -1.01 11.49
CA LYS A 117 22.98 0.19 11.13
C LYS A 117 21.85 -0.11 10.15
N SER A 118 22.11 -0.82 9.05
CA SER A 118 21.06 -1.17 8.07
C SER A 118 19.98 -2.06 8.70
N PHE A 119 20.35 -2.95 9.63
CA PHE A 119 19.37 -3.75 10.37
C PHE A 119 18.52 -2.89 11.33
N ALA A 120 19.12 -1.92 12.02
CA ALA A 120 18.37 -0.99 12.85
C ALA A 120 17.41 -0.12 12.03
N ASP A 121 17.83 0.32 10.83
CA ASP A 121 16.98 1.05 9.90
C ASP A 121 15.79 0.19 9.43
N LEU A 122 16.01 -1.11 9.16
CA LEU A 122 14.95 -2.06 8.83
C LEU A 122 13.96 -2.23 9.99
N ASP A 123 14.45 -2.45 11.21
CA ASP A 123 13.60 -2.60 12.41
C ASP A 123 12.76 -1.33 12.63
N GLY A 124 13.38 -0.15 12.50
CA GLY A 124 12.69 1.13 12.61
C GLY A 124 11.57 1.28 11.56
N LEU A 125 11.84 0.91 10.31
CA LEU A 125 10.86 0.96 9.23
C LEU A 125 9.69 -0.01 9.48
N LEU A 126 9.99 -1.25 9.89
CA LEU A 126 8.96 -2.25 10.21
C LEU A 126 8.11 -1.80 11.40
N ARG A 127 8.70 -1.24 12.45
CA ARG A 127 7.95 -0.65 13.58
C ARG A 127 7.06 0.49 13.13
N SER A 128 7.51 1.34 12.21
CA SER A 128 6.69 2.40 11.63
C SER A 128 5.48 1.83 10.89
N ILE A 129 5.70 0.84 10.02
CA ILE A 129 4.63 0.13 9.27
C ILE A 129 3.62 -0.54 10.23
N LEU A 130 4.10 -1.16 11.31
CA LEU A 130 3.25 -1.76 12.34
C LEU A 130 2.57 -0.72 13.24
N SER A 131 3.16 0.45 13.43
CA SER A 131 2.52 1.56 14.15
C SER A 131 1.39 2.19 13.33
N VAL A 132 1.56 2.32 12.01
CA VAL A 132 0.48 2.65 11.08
C VAL A 132 -0.60 1.58 11.14
N SER A 133 -0.20 0.32 11.38
CA SER A 133 -1.18 -0.73 11.62
C SER A 133 -2.03 -0.53 12.87
N ARG A 134 -1.53 0.19 13.88
CA ARG A 134 -2.32 0.58 15.06
C ARG A 134 -3.39 1.62 14.72
N ARG A 135 -3.10 2.56 13.80
CA ARG A 135 -4.11 3.48 13.24
C ARG A 135 -5.22 2.76 12.44
N ARG A 136 -5.07 1.46 12.13
CA ARG A 136 -6.15 0.65 11.53
C ARG A 136 -7.20 0.19 12.55
N ILE A 137 -6.85 0.14 13.85
CA ILE A 137 -7.86 -0.03 14.91
C ILE A 137 -8.90 1.11 14.79
N ASP A 138 -8.46 2.30 14.39
CA ASP A 138 -9.34 3.46 14.17
C ASP A 138 -10.36 3.20 13.05
N GLY A 139 -10.05 2.42 12.01
CA GLY A 139 -11.02 2.12 10.94
C GLY A 139 -12.23 1.32 11.43
N CYS A 140 -12.00 0.35 12.31
CA CYS A 140 -13.08 -0.39 12.98
C CYS A 140 -13.78 0.48 14.02
N SER A 141 -13.04 1.32 14.77
CA SER A 141 -13.63 2.28 15.70
C SER A 141 -14.54 3.29 15.00
N LEU A 142 -14.13 3.82 13.83
CA LEU A 142 -14.93 4.72 13.00
C LEU A 142 -16.26 4.07 12.58
N LEU A 143 -16.27 2.76 12.32
CA LEU A 143 -17.51 2.03 12.04
C LEU A 143 -18.36 1.84 13.30
N LYS A 144 -17.74 1.60 14.47
CA LYS A 144 -18.45 1.47 15.74
C LYS A 144 -19.11 2.78 16.17
N ASP A 145 -18.43 3.91 15.98
CA ASP A 145 -18.96 5.23 16.31
C ASP A 145 -20.10 5.67 15.37
N ALA A 146 -20.23 5.01 14.21
CA ALA A 146 -21.29 5.26 13.23
C ALA A 146 -22.55 4.41 13.44
N LEU A 147 -22.56 3.48 14.40
CA LEU A 147 -23.72 2.69 14.83
C LEU A 147 -24.55 3.47 15.85
#